data_AF-A0A7J7TRP1-F1
#
_entry.id   AF-A0A7J7TRP1-F1
#
_cell.length_a   1.000
_cell.length_b   1.000
_cell.length_c   1.000
_cell.angle_alpha   90.00
_cell.angle_beta   90.00
_cell.angle_gamma   90.00
#
_symmetry.space_group_name_H-M   'P 1'
#
loop_
_entity.id
_entity.type
_entity.pdbx_description
1 polymer ?
#
loop_
_entity_poly.entity_id
_entity_poly.type
_entity_poly.pdbx_seq_one_letter_code
_entity_poly.pdbx_strand_id
1 'polypeptide(L)'
;MMNEAPGPINFTMFLTMFGEKLNGTDPEDVIRNAFACFDEEATGTIQEDYLRELLTTMGDRFTDEEVDELYREAPIDKKGNFNYIEFTRILKHGAKDKDD
;
A
#
# COMPACT_ATOMS: atom_id res chain seq x y z
N MET A 1 16.07 -7.82 2.43
CA MET A 1 16.79 -6.84 3.28
C MET A 1 18.15 -7.34 3.74
N MET A 2 18.25 -8.42 4.51
CA MET A 2 19.57 -8.85 5.02
C MET A 2 20.51 -9.40 3.94
N ASN A 3 19.94 -9.87 2.82
CA ASN A 3 20.70 -10.38 1.66
C ASN A 3 21.12 -9.28 0.66
N GLU A 4 20.64 -8.04 0.83
CA GLU A 4 21.00 -6.90 -0.03
C GLU A 4 22.25 -6.15 0.49
N ALA A 5 22.74 -6.50 1.69
CA ALA A 5 23.87 -5.84 2.30
C ALA A 5 25.19 -6.22 1.58
N PRO A 6 26.04 -5.25 1.21
CA PRO A 6 27.33 -5.52 0.55
C PRO A 6 28.38 -6.15 1.49
N GLY A 7 28.03 -6.40 2.75
CA GLY A 7 28.91 -6.96 3.77
C GLY A 7 28.20 -7.12 5.12
N PRO A 8 28.95 -7.33 6.22
CA PRO A 8 28.38 -7.49 7.55
C PRO A 8 27.47 -6.31 7.93
N ILE A 9 26.26 -6.61 8.37
CA ILE A 9 25.28 -5.59 8.76
C ILE A 9 25.67 -5.06 10.14
N ASN A 10 26.24 -3.85 10.18
CA ASN A 10 26.41 -3.08 11.40
C ASN A 10 25.23 -2.12 11.61
N PHE A 11 25.14 -1.52 12.80
CA PHE A 11 24.00 -0.67 13.15
C PHE A 11 23.80 0.52 12.19
N THR A 12 24.89 1.14 11.72
CA THR A 12 24.83 2.23 10.74
C THR A 12 24.29 1.75 9.40
N MET A 13 24.79 0.62 8.88
CA MET A 13 24.31 0.02 7.63
C MET A 13 22.82 -0.36 7.73
N PHE A 14 22.39 -0.86 8.88
CA PHE A 14 20.98 -1.12 9.15
C PHE A 14 20.14 0.15 9.04
N LEU A 15 20.52 1.23 9.73
CA LEU A 15 19.79 2.50 9.66
C LEU A 15 19.77 3.09 8.26
N THR A 16 20.86 3.00 7.52
CA THR A 16 20.93 3.48 6.13
C THR A 16 20.00 2.68 5.23
N MET A 17 20.04 1.35 5.27
CA MET A 17 19.15 0.51 4.45
C MET A 17 17.67 0.71 4.78
N PHE A 18 17.32 0.88 6.06
CA PHE A 18 15.94 1.21 6.46
C PHE A 18 15.55 2.63 6.04
N GLY A 19 16.46 3.59 6.20
CA GLY A 19 16.22 4.98 5.81
C GLY A 19 15.97 5.15 4.31
N GLU A 20 16.73 4.44 3.47
CA GLU A 20 16.53 4.42 2.02
C GLU A 20 15.18 3.80 1.61
N LYS A 21 14.74 2.74 2.30
CA LYS A 21 13.44 2.10 2.02
C LYS A 21 12.23 2.91 2.51
N LEU A 22 12.40 3.72 3.55
CA LEU A 22 11.37 4.65 4.03
C LEU A 22 11.37 5.97 3.24
N ASN A 23 12.40 6.22 2.44
CA ASN A 23 12.51 7.41 1.61
C ASN A 23 11.56 7.28 0.41
N GLY A 24 10.63 8.24 0.27
CA GLY A 24 9.66 8.28 -0.82
C GLY A 24 8.24 7.84 -0.44
N THR A 25 7.97 7.46 0.81
CA THR A 25 6.59 7.13 1.23
C THR A 25 5.94 8.29 1.97
N ASP A 26 4.87 8.86 1.43
CA ASP A 26 4.10 9.94 2.06
C ASP A 26 3.46 9.53 3.40
N PRO A 27 3.17 10.47 4.33
CA PRO A 27 2.44 10.17 5.57
C PRO A 27 1.11 9.44 5.35
N GLU A 28 0.68 8.62 6.31
CA GLU A 28 -0.55 7.81 6.20
C GLU A 28 -1.78 8.65 5.86
N ASP A 29 -1.92 9.81 6.50
CA ASP A 29 -3.02 10.75 6.28
C ASP A 29 -3.03 11.31 4.86
N VAL A 30 -1.85 11.57 4.27
CA VAL A 30 -1.75 12.03 2.88
C VAL A 30 -2.21 10.95 1.91
N ILE A 31 -1.75 9.71 2.09
CA ILE A 31 -2.14 8.58 1.25
C ILE A 31 -3.64 8.30 1.39
N ARG A 32 -4.17 8.34 2.62
CA ARG A 32 -5.60 8.14 2.88
C ARG A 32 -6.45 9.23 2.23
N ASN A 33 -6.00 10.49 2.29
CA ASN A 33 -6.71 11.59 1.66
C ASN A 33 -6.71 11.47 0.14
N ALA A 34 -5.65 10.92 -0.46
CA ALA A 34 -5.61 10.66 -1.90
C ALA A 34 -6.67 9.62 -2.32
N PHE A 35 -6.85 8.54 -1.55
CA PHE A 35 -7.94 7.59 -1.81
C PHE A 35 -9.33 8.18 -1.55
N ALA A 36 -9.47 9.01 -0.51
CA ALA A 36 -10.73 9.68 -0.20
C ALA A 36 -11.23 10.59 -1.34
N CYS A 37 -10.36 11.06 -2.24
CA CYS A 37 -10.79 11.77 -3.45
C CYS A 37 -11.64 10.93 -4.41
N PHE A 38 -11.60 9.59 -4.29
CA PHE A 38 -12.37 8.66 -5.12
C PHE A 38 -13.58 8.06 -4.39
N ASP A 39 -13.75 8.35 -3.10
CA ASP A 39 -14.87 7.91 -2.26
C ASP A 39 -15.72 9.12 -1.87
N GLU A 40 -16.61 9.53 -2.79
CA GLU A 40 -17.48 10.72 -2.61
C GLU A 40 -18.37 10.61 -1.37
N GLU A 41 -18.75 9.39 -0.99
CA GLU A 41 -19.60 9.10 0.15
C GLU A 41 -18.82 9.01 1.49
N ALA A 42 -17.49 9.08 1.44
CA ALA A 42 -16.58 8.93 2.59
C ALA A 42 -16.87 7.67 3.43
N THR A 43 -17.17 6.57 2.74
CA THR A 43 -17.43 5.25 3.33
C THR A 43 -16.19 4.61 3.94
N GLY A 44 -14.99 5.04 3.54
CA GLY A 44 -13.74 4.37 3.87
C GLY A 44 -13.43 3.19 2.95
N THR A 45 -14.22 3.00 1.88
CA THR A 45 -14.09 1.90 0.94
C THR A 45 -14.28 2.34 -0.51
N ILE A 46 -13.65 1.63 -1.45
CA ILE A 46 -13.79 1.85 -2.89
C ILE A 46 -14.12 0.52 -3.57
N GLN A 47 -14.98 0.51 -4.58
CA GLN A 47 -15.28 -0.70 -5.36
C GLN A 47 -14.01 -1.17 -6.11
N GLU A 48 -13.68 -2.46 -6.05
CA GLU A 48 -12.47 -3.01 -6.68
C GLU A 48 -12.45 -2.80 -8.20
N ASP A 49 -13.59 -2.96 -8.88
CA ASP A 49 -13.68 -2.73 -10.32
C ASP A 49 -13.36 -1.27 -10.69
N TYR A 50 -13.85 -0.33 -9.88
CA TYR A 50 -13.59 1.10 -10.08
C TYR A 50 -12.13 1.44 -9.79
N LEU A 51 -11.56 0.86 -8.73
CA LEU A 51 -10.14 1.03 -8.42
C LEU A 51 -9.25 0.47 -9.54
N ARG A 52 -9.61 -0.68 -10.13
CA ARG A 52 -8.88 -1.25 -11.28
C ARG A 52 -8.92 -0.31 -12.48
N GLU A 53 -10.09 0.25 -12.79
CA GLU A 53 -10.21 1.23 -13.86
C GLU A 53 -9.30 2.43 -13.60
N LEU A 54 -9.29 2.98 -12.39
CA LEU A 54 -8.43 4.11 -12.04
C LEU A 54 -6.94 3.79 -12.22
N LEU A 55 -6.48 2.64 -11.70
CA LEU A 55 -5.07 2.23 -11.74
C LEU A 55 -4.57 1.89 -13.15
N THR A 56 -5.45 1.43 -14.04
CA THR A 56 -5.08 1.04 -15.40
C THR A 56 -5.24 2.17 -16.43
N THR A 57 -6.03 3.21 -16.11
CA THR A 57 -6.35 4.29 -17.06
C THR A 57 -5.64 5.62 -16.75
N MET A 58 -5.46 5.95 -15.46
CA MET A 58 -4.96 7.26 -15.01
C MET A 58 -3.50 7.20 -14.56
N GLY A 59 -2.73 8.24 -14.92
CA GLY A 59 -1.34 8.39 -14.47
C GLY A 59 -0.39 7.33 -15.04
N ASP A 60 0.52 6.86 -14.18
CA ASP A 60 1.38 5.71 -14.46
C ASP A 60 0.53 4.44 -14.36
N ARG A 61 0.27 3.85 -15.53
CA ARG A 61 -0.70 2.77 -15.67
C ARG A 61 -0.13 1.45 -15.19
N PHE A 62 -0.85 0.83 -14.29
CA PHE A 62 -0.57 -0.54 -13.87
C PHE A 62 -1.06 -1.49 -14.95
N THR A 63 -0.34 -2.59 -15.10
CA THR A 63 -0.79 -3.76 -15.85
C THR A 63 -1.86 -4.52 -15.05
N ASP A 64 -2.69 -5.30 -15.74
CA ASP A 64 -3.68 -6.13 -15.06
C ASP A 64 -3.05 -7.09 -14.04
N GLU A 65 -1.84 -7.58 -14.34
CA GLU A 65 -1.04 -8.45 -13.49
C GLU A 65 -0.61 -7.74 -12.20
N GLU A 66 -0.15 -6.49 -12.28
CA GLU A 66 0.22 -5.68 -11.10
C GLU A 66 -1.00 -5.35 -10.23
N VAL A 67 -2.16 -5.11 -10.84
CA VAL A 67 -3.41 -4.90 -10.08
C VAL A 67 -3.85 -6.18 -9.38
N ASP A 68 -3.74 -7.34 -10.04
CA ASP A 68 -4.05 -8.64 -9.44
C ASP A 68 -3.12 -8.95 -8.25
N GLU A 69 -1.84 -8.60 -8.36
CA GLU A 69 -0.89 -8.71 -7.25
C GLU A 69 -1.26 -7.78 -6.09
N LEU A 70 -1.62 -6.53 -6.37
CA LEU A 70 -2.10 -5.58 -5.36
C LEU A 70 -3.32 -6.14 -4.60
N TYR A 71 -4.28 -6.72 -5.31
CA TYR A 71 -5.52 -7.23 -4.73
C TYR A 71 -5.33 -8.49 -3.88
N ARG A 72 -4.28 -9.27 -4.14
CA ARG A 72 -3.97 -10.47 -3.35
C ARG A 72 -3.66 -10.15 -1.88
N GLU A 73 -3.02 -9.00 -1.63
CA GLU A 73 -2.62 -8.57 -0.28
C GLU A 73 -3.51 -7.46 0.30
N ALA A 74 -4.39 -6.89 -0.53
CA ALA A 74 -5.29 -5.83 -0.13
C ALA A 74 -6.45 -6.31 0.75
N PRO A 75 -6.93 -5.47 1.70
CA PRO A 75 -8.12 -5.74 2.49
C PRO A 75 -9.39 -5.50 1.64
N ILE A 76 -9.70 -6.48 0.77
CA ILE A 76 -10.92 -6.49 -0.05
C ILE A 76 -11.93 -7.46 0.57
N ASP A 77 -13.17 -7.00 0.77
CA ASP A 77 -14.25 -7.84 1.29
C ASP A 77 -14.86 -8.75 0.21
N LYS A 78 -15.75 -9.67 0.61
CA LYS A 78 -16.42 -10.59 -0.34
C LYS A 78 -17.38 -9.91 -1.32
N LYS A 79 -17.64 -8.62 -1.16
CA LYS A 79 -18.50 -7.80 -2.02
C LYS A 79 -17.67 -6.94 -2.98
N GLY A 80 -16.34 -7.09 -2.98
CA GLY A 80 -15.44 -6.31 -3.80
C GLY A 80 -15.21 -4.89 -3.28
N ASN A 81 -15.41 -4.64 -1.98
CA ASN A 81 -15.09 -3.35 -1.38
C ASN A 81 -13.66 -3.37 -0.85
N PHE A 82 -12.81 -2.51 -1.40
CA PHE A 82 -11.45 -2.26 -0.98
C PHE A 82 -11.42 -1.25 0.17
N ASN A 83 -10.96 -1.68 1.35
CA ASN A 83 -10.82 -0.80 2.52
C ASN A 83 -9.48 -0.05 2.48
N TYR A 84 -9.51 1.16 1.92
CA TYR A 84 -8.30 1.95 1.77
C TYR A 84 -7.73 2.46 3.11
N ILE A 85 -8.55 2.57 4.17
CA ILE A 85 -8.10 2.96 5.51
C ILE A 85 -7.21 1.87 6.13
N GLU A 86 -7.66 0.62 6.01
CA GLU A 86 -6.87 -0.53 6.46
C GLU A 86 -5.63 -0.71 5.57
N PHE A 87 -5.77 -0.52 4.26
CA PHE A 87 -4.66 -0.62 3.32
C PHE A 87 -3.57 0.42 3.62
N THR A 88 -3.91 1.69 3.85
CA THR A 88 -2.91 2.73 4.18
C THR A 88 -2.15 2.42 5.45
N ARG A 89 -2.85 1.84 6.43
CA ARG A 89 -2.24 1.41 7.69
C ARG A 89 -1.28 0.23 7.48
N ILE A 90 -1.67 -0.77 6.70
CA ILE A 90 -0.80 -1.91 6.34
C ILE A 90 0.43 -1.42 5.59
N LEU A 91 0.26 -0.49 4.65
CA LEU A 91 1.35 0.07 3.85
C LEU A 91 2.39 0.81 4.72
N LYS A 92 1.96 1.47 5.80
CA LYS A 92 2.85 2.25 6.67
C LYS A 92 3.40 1.52 7.88
N HIS A 93 2.62 0.61 8.43
CA HIS A 93 2.94 -0.04 9.71
C HIS A 93 3.13 -1.56 9.59
N GLY A 94 2.90 -2.12 8.40
CA GLY A 94 2.85 -3.56 8.17
C GLY A 94 1.50 -4.16 8.55
N ALA A 95 1.24 -5.38 8.08
CA ALA A 95 0.06 -6.13 8.50
C ALA A 95 0.13 -6.43 10.00
N LYS A 96 -0.97 -6.19 10.73
CA LYS A 96 -1.11 -6.73 12.08
C LYS A 96 -1.31 -8.23 11.98
N ASP A 97 -0.48 -9.01 12.67
CA ASP A 97 -0.77 -10.42 12.90
C ASP A 97 -2.15 -10.55 13.57
N LYS A 98 -2.95 -11.54 13.12
CA LYS A 98 -4.33 -11.78 13.61
C LYS A 98 -4.40 -12.30 15.06
N ASP A 99 -3.30 -12.27 15.80
CA ASP A 99 -3.12 -12.88 17.12
C ASP A 99 -2.91 -11.85 18.26
N ASP A 100 -3.44 -10.63 18.12
CA ASP A 100 -3.60 -9.65 19.22
C ASP A 100 -5.05 -9.59 19.73
#